data_AF-A0AAW7FKY9-F1
#
_entry.id   AF-A0AAW7FKY9-F1
#
_cell.length_a   1.000
_cell.length_b   1.000
_cell.length_c   1.000
_cell.angle_alpha   90.00
_cell.angle_beta   90.00
_cell.angle_gamma   90.00
#
_symmetry.space_group_name_H-M   'P 1'
#
loop_
_entity.id
_entity.type
_entity.pdbx_description
1 polymer ?
#
loop_
_entity_poly.entity_id
_entity_poly.type
_entity_poly.pdbx_seq_one_letter_code
_entity_poly.pdbx_strand_id
1 'polypeptide(L)'
;MKKQNKKGFSLLELILVLGVGSMMAFMRFQDMKTEQENVMAKAVGQQMKQIGEAVNGYINIRYDKLSTLTSSSSQSSDPGPRTCNGSGCEITYQTLINEGLLPVSYTGVNAQKSSYKIMLKRSGATPNYVVNGLITTTLPWSESGKLRYDLLGKAMQEAGIDSGMTRTTSNAFGYGGQWSETSANFNNITSAGQLAFRVGFNSALYSVYLRRDGTLPMTGNLNMGGQSVYNAQDITAAGTTTTGILETNTATVGATLNVAGVTTLASDLNVSGNGQVNGNLNSNKTLSGATVTSRSETYTQNWFRTLGDGGIYFQKYGGGWNMGDTATINAYGGKNVQTSAGFYGGYIKSTGNIDANGRVNAGEFIYINGQANVGWGCSPNGLQGRTPEGAILSCVNGVWKSSSARIERTQFLVSSGSNYGDICQSNINSNGMAAQGWVASGSDACTEDGNNCSVDNVRCFAIRIVN
;
A
#
# COMPACT_ATOMS: atom_id res chain seq x y z
N MET A 1 86.61 -52.97 -83.67
CA MET A 1 85.31 -53.18 -82.98
C MET A 1 85.56 -53.82 -81.62
N LYS A 2 85.17 -53.14 -80.52
CA LYS A 2 85.42 -53.56 -79.13
C LYS A 2 84.55 -54.80 -78.78
N LYS A 3 85.18 -55.93 -78.46
CA LYS A 3 84.52 -57.07 -77.80
C LYS A 3 84.21 -56.66 -76.36
N GLN A 4 82.95 -56.34 -76.06
CA GLN A 4 82.47 -56.18 -74.70
C GLN A 4 82.30 -57.56 -74.06
N ASN A 5 83.12 -57.88 -73.05
CA ASN A 5 82.90 -59.02 -72.18
C ASN A 5 81.63 -58.79 -71.36
N LYS A 6 80.53 -59.45 -71.72
CA LYS A 6 79.35 -59.56 -70.84
C LYS A 6 79.72 -60.46 -69.67
N LYS A 7 79.97 -59.88 -68.49
CA LYS A 7 80.13 -60.63 -67.24
C LYS A 7 78.79 -61.29 -66.91
N GLY A 8 78.72 -62.61 -67.02
CA GLY A 8 77.57 -63.37 -66.52
C GLY A 8 77.56 -63.35 -65.00
N PHE A 9 76.39 -63.12 -64.40
CA PHE A 9 76.19 -63.23 -62.96
C PHE A 9 76.34 -64.70 -62.53
N SER A 10 77.06 -64.94 -61.44
CA SER A 10 77.14 -66.27 -60.82
C SER A 10 75.79 -66.59 -60.16
N LEU A 11 75.31 -67.84 -60.32
CA LEU A 11 74.11 -68.33 -59.62
C LEU A 11 74.22 -68.10 -58.10
N LEU A 12 75.45 -68.12 -57.56
CA LEU A 12 75.73 -67.89 -56.15
C LEU A 12 75.45 -66.44 -55.71
N GLU A 13 75.76 -65.44 -56.55
CA GLU A 13 75.50 -64.02 -56.26
C GLU A 13 73.99 -63.72 -56.29
N LEU A 14 73.24 -64.35 -57.20
CA LEU A 14 71.78 -64.21 -57.26
C LEU A 14 71.10 -64.80 -56.01
N ILE A 15 71.52 -65.99 -55.57
CA ILE A 15 71.00 -66.63 -54.35
C ILE A 15 71.34 -65.81 -53.10
N LEU A 16 72.55 -65.22 -53.04
CA LEU A 16 72.96 -64.42 -51.89
C LEU A 16 72.20 -63.09 -51.82
N VAL A 17 71.99 -62.40 -52.95
CA VAL A 17 71.19 -61.17 -53.00
C VAL A 17 69.71 -61.44 -52.70
N LEU A 18 69.15 -62.54 -53.19
CA LEU A 18 67.76 -62.94 -52.87
C LEU A 18 67.61 -63.38 -51.41
N GLY A 19 68.61 -64.08 -50.85
CA GLY A 19 68.63 -64.49 -49.45
C GLY A 19 68.72 -63.29 -48.50
N VAL A 20 69.64 -62.36 -48.75
CA VAL A 20 69.79 -61.15 -47.92
C VAL A 20 68.59 -60.19 -48.11
N GLY A 21 68.08 -60.06 -49.34
CA GLY A 21 66.91 -59.23 -49.63
C GLY A 21 65.63 -59.73 -48.97
N SER A 22 65.38 -61.04 -48.96
CA SER A 22 64.22 -61.64 -48.30
C SER A 22 64.29 -61.54 -46.77
N MET A 23 65.49 -61.70 -46.17
CA MET A 23 65.68 -61.49 -44.74
C MET A 23 65.42 -60.02 -44.33
N MET A 24 65.95 -59.05 -45.08
CA MET A 24 65.68 -57.62 -44.81
C MET A 24 64.20 -57.26 -44.99
N ALA A 25 63.54 -57.79 -46.02
CA ALA A 25 62.11 -57.59 -46.24
C ALA A 25 61.27 -58.19 -45.08
N PHE A 26 61.65 -59.36 -44.57
CA PHE A 26 60.97 -60.00 -43.45
C PHE A 26 61.15 -59.23 -42.13
N MET A 27 62.35 -58.71 -41.85
CA MET A 27 62.58 -57.85 -40.69
C MET A 27 61.75 -56.55 -40.78
N ARG A 28 61.75 -55.87 -41.92
CA ARG A 28 60.94 -54.66 -42.13
C ARG A 28 59.44 -54.93 -42.07
N PHE A 29 59.00 -56.09 -42.52
CA PHE A 29 57.61 -56.52 -42.38
C PHE A 29 57.23 -56.74 -40.91
N GLN A 30 58.11 -57.31 -40.09
CA GLN A 30 57.89 -57.45 -38.64
C GLN A 30 57.89 -56.10 -37.92
N ASP A 31 58.79 -55.19 -38.27
CA ASP A 31 58.80 -53.83 -37.72
C ASP A 31 57.51 -53.09 -38.09
N MET A 32 57.10 -53.16 -39.35
CA MET A 32 55.87 -52.53 -39.84
C MET A 32 54.62 -53.12 -39.18
N LYS A 33 54.60 -54.44 -38.94
CA LYS A 33 53.54 -55.10 -38.18
C LYS A 33 53.50 -54.62 -36.73
N THR A 34 54.65 -54.50 -36.09
CA THR A 34 54.77 -54.01 -34.71
C THR A 34 54.34 -52.55 -34.60
N GLU A 35 54.71 -51.70 -35.57
CA GLU A 35 54.25 -50.32 -35.63
C GLU A 35 52.73 -50.23 -35.86
N GLN A 36 52.17 -51.08 -36.73
CA GLN A 36 50.73 -51.14 -36.94
C GLN A 36 49.98 -51.54 -35.65
N GLU A 37 50.50 -52.52 -34.90
CA GLU A 37 49.96 -52.91 -33.59
C GLU A 37 50.08 -51.78 -32.56
N ASN A 38 51.16 -51.01 -32.60
CA ASN A 38 51.35 -49.85 -31.72
C ASN A 38 50.38 -48.71 -32.03
N VAL A 39 50.18 -48.41 -33.31
CA VAL A 39 49.21 -47.40 -33.76
C VAL A 39 47.79 -47.83 -33.39
N MET A 40 47.46 -49.13 -33.54
CA MET A 40 46.19 -49.68 -33.08
C MET A 40 46.03 -49.54 -31.56
N ALA A 41 47.05 -49.88 -30.78
CA ALA A 41 47.04 -49.72 -29.32
C ALA A 41 46.79 -48.27 -28.90
N LYS A 42 47.48 -47.31 -29.52
CA LYS A 42 47.23 -45.88 -29.29
C LYS A 42 45.80 -45.50 -29.65
N ALA A 43 45.30 -45.91 -30.83
CA ALA A 43 43.93 -45.63 -31.23
C ALA A 43 42.90 -46.19 -30.22
N VAL A 44 43.07 -47.42 -29.75
CA VAL A 44 42.21 -48.02 -28.70
C VAL A 44 42.29 -47.21 -27.40
N GLY A 45 43.48 -46.76 -27.01
CA GLY A 45 43.68 -45.88 -25.86
C GLY A 45 42.94 -44.54 -26.00
N GLN A 46 43.08 -43.86 -27.14
CA GLN A 46 42.36 -42.62 -27.43
C GLN A 46 40.84 -42.81 -27.41
N GLN A 47 40.35 -43.89 -28.03
CA GLN A 47 38.92 -44.23 -28.03
C GLN A 47 38.40 -44.52 -26.61
N MET A 48 39.21 -45.18 -25.77
CA MET A 48 38.88 -45.40 -24.35
C MET A 48 38.84 -44.08 -23.56
N LYS A 49 39.77 -43.16 -23.83
CA LYS A 49 39.76 -41.83 -23.21
C LYS A 49 38.54 -41.01 -23.64
N GLN A 50 38.20 -41.02 -24.93
CA GLN A 50 37.04 -40.31 -25.47
C GLN A 50 35.74 -40.77 -24.81
N ILE A 51 35.53 -42.08 -24.65
CA ILE A 51 34.34 -42.59 -23.96
C ILE A 51 34.40 -42.28 -22.45
N GLY A 52 35.58 -42.33 -21.82
CA GLY A 52 35.79 -41.93 -20.43
C GLY A 52 35.37 -40.49 -20.14
N GLU A 53 35.80 -39.55 -20.99
CA GLU A 53 35.44 -38.14 -20.90
C GLU A 53 33.94 -37.91 -21.12
N ALA A 54 33.34 -38.59 -22.10
CA ALA A 54 31.90 -38.53 -22.33
C ALA A 54 31.11 -39.07 -21.12
N VAL A 55 31.54 -40.17 -20.49
CA VAL A 55 30.88 -40.69 -19.28
C VAL A 55 31.05 -39.74 -18.09
N ASN A 56 32.20 -39.07 -17.94
CA ASN A 56 32.36 -38.02 -16.92
C ASN A 56 31.38 -36.86 -17.14
N GLY A 57 31.18 -36.43 -18.39
CA GLY A 57 30.16 -35.44 -18.74
C GLY A 57 28.75 -35.90 -18.39
N TYR A 58 28.44 -37.16 -18.65
CA TYR A 58 27.14 -37.75 -18.31
C TYR A 58 26.89 -37.81 -16.80
N ILE A 59 27.90 -38.21 -16.02
CA ILE A 59 27.82 -38.21 -14.54
C ILE A 59 27.49 -36.82 -14.01
N ASN A 60 28.08 -35.77 -14.61
CA ASN A 60 27.81 -34.38 -14.23
C ASN A 60 26.36 -33.96 -14.54
N ILE A 61 25.91 -34.19 -15.78
CA ILE A 61 24.58 -33.77 -16.23
C ILE A 61 23.48 -34.51 -15.45
N ARG A 62 23.66 -35.82 -15.21
CA ARG A 62 22.65 -36.71 -14.59
C ARG A 62 22.98 -37.14 -13.17
N TYR A 63 23.76 -36.34 -12.44
CA TYR A 63 24.12 -36.65 -11.04
C TYR A 63 22.89 -36.86 -10.15
N ASP A 64 21.82 -36.10 -10.36
CA ASP A 64 20.54 -36.26 -9.64
C ASP A 64 19.92 -37.65 -9.86
N LYS A 65 19.92 -38.13 -11.11
CA LYS A 65 19.37 -39.45 -11.45
C LYS A 65 20.26 -40.58 -10.99
N LEU A 66 21.58 -40.40 -11.06
CA LEU A 66 22.56 -41.41 -10.63
C LEU A 66 22.64 -41.51 -9.10
N SER A 67 22.54 -40.39 -8.38
CA SER A 67 22.49 -40.38 -6.91
C SER A 67 21.17 -40.95 -6.37
N THR A 68 20.09 -40.90 -7.14
CA THR A 68 18.80 -41.53 -6.80
C THR A 68 18.61 -42.93 -7.39
N LEU A 69 19.54 -43.42 -8.22
CA LEU A 69 19.47 -44.72 -8.91
C LEU A 69 18.21 -44.86 -9.78
N THR A 70 17.87 -43.82 -10.54
CA THR A 70 16.67 -43.77 -11.40
C THR A 70 16.97 -44.26 -12.82
N SER A 71 16.29 -45.31 -13.29
CA SER A 71 16.40 -45.82 -14.68
C SER A 71 15.72 -44.90 -15.71
N SER A 72 16.12 -44.97 -16.98
CA SER A 72 15.50 -44.28 -18.13
C SER A 72 15.48 -45.15 -19.38
N SER A 73 14.41 -45.05 -20.17
CA SER A 73 14.22 -45.71 -21.46
C SER A 73 14.11 -44.71 -22.63
N SER A 74 14.92 -43.64 -22.63
CA SER A 74 15.00 -42.64 -23.72
C SER A 74 13.78 -41.71 -23.84
N GLN A 75 13.36 -41.10 -22.72
CA GLN A 75 12.33 -40.06 -22.70
C GLN A 75 12.92 -38.68 -23.07
N SER A 76 12.08 -37.73 -23.52
CA SER A 76 12.54 -36.41 -24.01
C SER A 76 13.30 -35.57 -22.99
N SER A 77 13.04 -35.74 -21.68
CA SER A 77 13.70 -35.02 -20.59
C SER A 77 14.84 -35.81 -19.92
N ASP A 78 14.99 -37.10 -20.24
CA ASP A 78 16.04 -37.98 -19.71
C ASP A 78 16.43 -38.99 -20.81
N PRO A 79 17.34 -38.59 -21.72
CA PRO A 79 17.78 -39.42 -22.84
C PRO A 79 18.56 -40.65 -22.35
N GLY A 80 17.84 -41.73 -22.05
CA GLY A 80 18.41 -43.06 -21.80
C GLY A 80 19.00 -43.73 -23.05
N PRO A 81 19.32 -45.03 -23.01
CA PRO A 81 18.95 -45.96 -21.95
C PRO A 81 19.88 -45.87 -20.73
N ARG A 82 19.31 -45.90 -19.53
CA ARG A 82 20.05 -46.05 -18.27
C ARG A 82 19.31 -47.07 -17.42
N THR A 83 20.00 -48.14 -17.01
CA THR A 83 19.39 -49.19 -16.19
C THR A 83 20.02 -49.18 -14.81
N CYS A 84 19.28 -48.74 -13.82
CA CYS A 84 19.73 -48.68 -12.43
C CYS A 84 19.16 -49.84 -11.59
N ASN A 85 19.95 -50.27 -10.61
CA ASN A 85 19.59 -51.24 -9.57
C ASN A 85 19.94 -50.67 -8.19
N GLY A 86 19.80 -51.44 -7.11
CA GLY A 86 20.05 -50.99 -5.74
C GLY A 86 21.49 -50.55 -5.42
N SER A 87 22.45 -50.76 -6.33
CA SER A 87 23.87 -50.49 -6.11
C SER A 87 24.51 -49.56 -7.15
N GLY A 88 23.91 -49.38 -8.33
CA GLY A 88 24.51 -48.63 -9.43
C GLY A 88 23.65 -48.59 -10.67
N CYS A 89 24.18 -48.01 -11.75
CA CYS A 89 23.53 -47.90 -13.05
C CYS A 89 24.45 -48.36 -14.18
N GLU A 90 23.88 -49.04 -15.17
CA GLU A 90 24.54 -49.37 -16.43
C GLU A 90 24.02 -48.44 -17.53
N ILE A 91 24.94 -47.91 -18.34
CA ILE A 91 24.64 -47.10 -19.52
C ILE A 91 25.36 -47.66 -20.74
N THR A 92 24.96 -47.21 -21.92
CA THR A 92 25.57 -47.61 -23.18
C THR A 92 26.17 -46.40 -23.89
N TYR A 93 27.01 -46.63 -24.90
CA TYR A 93 27.49 -45.54 -25.76
C TYR A 93 26.32 -44.77 -26.42
N GLN A 94 25.18 -45.44 -26.67
CA GLN A 94 23.99 -44.80 -27.22
C GLN A 94 23.42 -43.74 -26.27
N THR A 95 23.47 -43.97 -24.97
CA THR A 95 23.09 -42.99 -23.93
C THR A 95 23.92 -41.71 -24.08
N LEU A 96 25.22 -41.86 -24.31
CA LEU A 96 26.13 -40.73 -24.50
C LEU A 96 25.88 -39.97 -25.81
N ILE A 97 25.49 -40.68 -26.89
CA ILE A 97 25.07 -40.05 -28.15
C ILE A 97 23.77 -39.26 -27.94
N ASN A 98 22.80 -39.86 -27.27
CA ASN A 98 21.49 -39.23 -27.01
C ASN A 98 21.60 -37.98 -26.13
N GLU A 99 22.62 -37.92 -25.27
CA GLU A 99 22.96 -36.76 -24.44
C GLU A 99 23.89 -35.76 -25.15
N GLY A 100 24.28 -36.02 -26.41
CA GLY A 100 25.15 -35.14 -27.20
C GLY A 100 26.63 -35.16 -26.78
N LEU A 101 27.05 -36.16 -26.01
CA LEU A 101 28.42 -36.29 -25.47
C LEU A 101 29.35 -37.10 -26.38
N LEU A 102 28.78 -37.89 -27.30
CA LEU A 102 29.50 -38.57 -28.37
C LEU A 102 28.88 -38.22 -29.74
N PRO A 103 29.68 -38.19 -30.84
CA PRO A 103 29.15 -37.98 -32.18
C PRO A 103 28.16 -39.07 -32.58
N VAL A 104 27.14 -38.71 -33.38
CA VAL A 104 26.14 -39.65 -33.93
C VAL A 104 26.74 -40.77 -34.77
N SER A 105 27.96 -40.60 -35.28
CA SER A 105 28.71 -41.60 -36.05
C SER A 105 29.49 -42.61 -35.18
N TYR A 106 29.43 -42.50 -33.85
CA TYR A 106 30.17 -43.38 -32.95
C TYR A 106 29.53 -44.78 -32.90
N THR A 107 30.34 -45.82 -33.14
CA THR A 107 29.83 -47.20 -33.33
C THR A 107 29.95 -48.10 -32.09
N GLY A 108 30.53 -47.60 -31.00
CA GLY A 108 30.66 -48.38 -29.76
C GLY A 108 31.71 -49.50 -29.78
N VAL A 109 32.48 -49.62 -30.86
CA VAL A 109 33.50 -50.66 -31.06
C VAL A 109 34.85 -50.02 -31.33
N ASN A 110 35.87 -50.49 -30.61
CA ASN A 110 37.23 -49.97 -30.71
C ASN A 110 38.02 -50.59 -31.89
N ALA A 111 39.24 -50.09 -32.15
CA ALA A 111 40.10 -50.60 -33.22
C ALA A 111 40.54 -52.07 -33.04
N GLN A 112 40.43 -52.62 -31.83
CA GLN A 112 40.64 -54.05 -31.51
C GLN A 112 39.35 -54.89 -31.67
N LYS A 113 38.29 -54.31 -32.25
CA LYS A 113 36.97 -54.95 -32.46
C LYS A 113 36.28 -55.36 -31.15
N SER A 114 36.61 -54.69 -30.05
CA SER A 114 35.99 -54.90 -28.74
C SER A 114 35.05 -53.74 -28.42
N SER A 115 33.87 -54.06 -27.89
CA SER A 115 32.91 -53.06 -27.44
C SER A 115 33.19 -52.62 -26.00
N TYR A 116 32.46 -51.63 -25.49
CA TYR A 116 32.62 -51.11 -24.14
C TYR A 116 31.44 -51.45 -23.24
N LYS A 117 31.72 -51.77 -21.98
CA LYS A 117 30.72 -51.90 -20.92
C LYS A 117 30.95 -50.83 -19.86
N ILE A 118 29.93 -50.00 -19.61
CA ILE A 118 30.01 -48.82 -18.73
C ILE A 118 29.16 -49.06 -17.48
N MET A 119 29.83 -49.18 -16.33
CA MET A 119 29.17 -49.36 -15.04
C MET A 119 29.40 -48.14 -14.16
N LEU A 120 28.32 -47.59 -13.60
CA LEU A 120 28.32 -46.50 -12.65
C LEU A 120 27.86 -47.03 -11.29
N LYS A 121 28.51 -46.63 -10.21
CA LYS A 121 28.24 -47.07 -8.84
C LYS A 121 28.06 -45.86 -7.94
N ARG A 122 27.00 -45.89 -7.14
CA ARG A 122 26.75 -44.90 -6.09
C ARG A 122 27.34 -45.38 -4.77
N SER A 123 28.07 -44.51 -4.10
CA SER A 123 28.57 -44.70 -2.73
C SER A 123 28.31 -43.46 -1.87
N GLY A 124 28.63 -43.53 -0.57
CA GLY A 124 28.37 -42.44 0.38
C GLY A 124 26.96 -42.51 0.99
N ALA A 125 26.63 -41.47 1.78
CA ALA A 125 25.37 -41.34 2.49
C ALA A 125 24.71 -40.01 2.15
N THR A 126 23.38 -39.94 2.28
CA THR A 126 22.62 -38.69 2.07
C THR A 126 23.16 -37.57 2.96
N PRO A 127 23.33 -36.33 2.45
CA PRO A 127 23.06 -35.85 1.09
C PRO A 127 24.26 -35.97 0.13
N ASN A 128 25.40 -36.48 0.60
CA ASN A 128 26.69 -36.46 -0.11
C ASN A 128 26.98 -37.81 -0.77
N TYR A 129 26.21 -38.16 -1.78
CA TYR A 129 26.50 -39.34 -2.59
C TYR A 129 27.72 -39.09 -3.50
N VAL A 130 28.50 -40.13 -3.75
CA VAL A 130 29.60 -40.11 -4.73
C VAL A 130 29.24 -41.09 -5.84
N VAL A 131 29.34 -40.64 -7.08
CA VAL A 131 29.10 -41.49 -8.25
C VAL A 131 30.45 -41.73 -8.92
N ASN A 132 30.91 -42.97 -8.84
CA ASN A 132 32.10 -43.45 -9.54
C ASN A 132 31.68 -44.39 -10.67
N GLY A 133 32.58 -44.68 -11.60
CA GLY A 133 32.32 -45.66 -12.63
C GLY A 133 33.58 -46.35 -13.15
N LEU A 134 33.36 -47.47 -13.83
CA LEU A 134 34.39 -48.22 -14.52
C LEU A 134 33.89 -48.61 -15.90
N ILE A 135 34.64 -48.24 -16.92
CA ILE A 135 34.46 -48.68 -18.30
C ILE A 135 35.43 -49.83 -18.53
N THR A 136 34.97 -50.92 -19.14
CA THR A 136 35.84 -52.03 -19.57
C THR A 136 35.56 -52.37 -21.03
N THR A 137 36.57 -52.90 -21.71
CA THR A 137 36.38 -53.59 -22.99
C THR A 137 35.72 -54.94 -22.76
N THR A 138 34.81 -55.35 -23.64
CA THR A 138 34.05 -56.60 -23.48
C THR A 138 34.86 -57.84 -23.79
N LEU A 139 35.87 -57.73 -24.65
CA LEU A 139 36.80 -58.80 -25.01
C LEU A 139 38.20 -58.54 -24.43
N PRO A 140 38.91 -59.58 -23.95
CA PRO A 140 40.30 -59.45 -23.59
C PRO A 140 41.18 -59.24 -24.84
N TRP A 141 42.23 -58.44 -24.71
CA TRP A 141 43.22 -58.28 -25.77
C TRP A 141 44.11 -59.51 -25.82
N SER A 142 43.79 -60.42 -26.74
CA SER A 142 44.54 -61.66 -26.95
C SER A 142 44.78 -61.95 -28.43
N GLU A 143 45.92 -62.57 -28.71
CA GLU A 143 46.27 -63.09 -30.03
C GLU A 143 46.74 -64.53 -29.88
N SER A 144 46.16 -65.46 -30.65
CA SER A 144 46.47 -66.90 -30.60
C SER A 144 46.47 -67.48 -29.17
N GLY A 145 45.54 -67.03 -28.33
CA GLY A 145 45.38 -67.49 -26.93
C GLY A 145 46.32 -66.84 -25.91
N LYS A 146 47.21 -65.93 -26.31
CA LYS A 146 48.10 -65.18 -25.40
C LYS A 146 47.60 -63.76 -25.19
N LEU A 147 47.61 -63.30 -23.94
CA LEU A 147 47.24 -61.93 -23.59
C LEU A 147 48.35 -60.95 -24.01
N ARG A 148 47.98 -59.89 -24.73
CA ARG A 148 48.88 -58.84 -25.24
C ARG A 148 48.97 -57.68 -24.23
N TYR A 149 49.62 -57.94 -23.09
CA TYR A 149 49.82 -56.93 -22.05
C TYR A 149 50.71 -55.76 -22.49
N ASP A 150 51.57 -55.99 -23.48
CA ASP A 150 52.38 -54.98 -24.14
C ASP A 150 51.51 -53.93 -24.87
N LEU A 151 50.47 -54.37 -25.60
CA LEU A 151 49.54 -53.49 -26.31
C LEU A 151 48.55 -52.82 -25.35
N LEU A 152 48.07 -53.55 -24.33
CA LEU A 152 47.28 -52.95 -23.26
C LEU A 152 48.04 -51.85 -22.54
N GLY A 153 49.33 -52.06 -22.22
CA GLY A 153 50.19 -51.05 -21.63
C GLY A 153 50.33 -49.80 -22.51
N LYS A 154 50.49 -49.98 -23.83
CA LYS A 154 50.53 -48.85 -24.79
C LYS A 154 49.20 -48.11 -24.88
N ALA A 155 48.08 -48.83 -24.91
CA ALA A 155 46.75 -48.22 -24.89
C ALA A 155 46.51 -47.42 -23.59
N MET A 156 46.98 -47.94 -22.45
CA MET A 156 46.91 -47.24 -21.17
C MET A 156 47.76 -45.96 -21.14
N GLN A 157 48.98 -45.98 -21.69
CA GLN A 157 49.82 -44.78 -21.80
C GLN A 157 49.12 -43.66 -22.55
N GLU A 158 48.40 -43.98 -23.62
CA GLU A 158 47.66 -43.02 -24.43
C GLU A 158 46.36 -42.56 -23.74
N ALA A 159 45.65 -43.47 -23.07
CA ALA A 159 44.42 -43.16 -22.35
C ALA A 159 44.66 -42.32 -21.08
N GLY A 160 45.85 -42.41 -20.47
CA GLY A 160 46.27 -41.61 -19.32
C GLY A 160 46.08 -42.28 -17.97
N ILE A 161 46.17 -41.50 -16.88
CA ILE A 161 46.25 -41.99 -15.49
C ILE A 161 45.00 -42.74 -15.02
N ASP A 162 43.83 -42.43 -15.60
CA ASP A 162 42.57 -43.09 -15.28
C ASP A 162 42.37 -44.41 -16.03
N SER A 163 43.27 -44.75 -16.95
CA SER A 163 43.28 -46.05 -17.60
C SER A 163 43.77 -47.15 -16.66
N GLY A 164 43.36 -48.37 -16.96
CA GLY A 164 43.72 -49.58 -16.24
C GLY A 164 43.57 -50.80 -17.11
N MET A 165 43.87 -51.96 -16.55
CA MET A 165 43.66 -53.24 -17.21
C MET A 165 43.32 -54.31 -16.19
N THR A 166 42.54 -55.30 -16.60
CA THR A 166 42.24 -56.46 -15.76
C THR A 166 43.40 -57.45 -15.82
N ARG A 167 43.84 -57.92 -14.66
CA ARG A 167 44.91 -58.95 -14.54
C ARG A 167 44.34 -60.32 -14.24
N THR A 168 43.15 -60.35 -13.64
CA THR A 168 42.39 -61.55 -13.29
C THR A 168 40.93 -61.32 -13.65
N THR A 169 40.09 -62.33 -13.43
CA THR A 169 38.62 -62.21 -13.54
C THR A 169 38.00 -61.39 -12.41
N SER A 170 38.78 -60.97 -11.40
CA SER A 170 38.29 -60.29 -10.19
C SER A 170 38.88 -58.91 -9.95
N ASN A 171 39.96 -58.54 -10.66
CA ASN A 171 40.71 -57.32 -10.35
C ASN A 171 41.13 -56.55 -11.61
N ALA A 172 40.88 -55.24 -11.56
CA ALA A 172 41.42 -54.24 -12.47
C ALA A 172 42.44 -53.36 -11.72
N PHE A 173 43.55 -53.04 -12.38
CA PHE A 173 44.58 -52.17 -11.83
C PHE A 173 44.84 -51.00 -12.78
N GLY A 174 44.92 -49.80 -12.21
CA GLY A 174 45.23 -48.57 -12.92
C GLY A 174 46.66 -48.49 -13.43
N TYR A 175 46.90 -47.55 -14.34
CA TYR A 175 48.23 -47.20 -14.80
C TYR A 175 49.17 -46.92 -13.62
N GLY A 176 50.33 -47.57 -13.60
CA GLY A 176 51.29 -47.47 -12.49
C GLY A 176 50.78 -47.98 -11.13
N GLY A 177 49.68 -48.74 -11.08
CA GLY A 177 49.09 -49.26 -9.85
C GLY A 177 48.40 -48.20 -8.98
N GLN A 178 48.10 -47.01 -9.53
CA GLN A 178 47.58 -45.86 -8.79
C GLN A 178 46.16 -46.07 -8.22
N TRP A 179 45.43 -47.06 -8.74
CA TRP A 179 44.13 -47.45 -8.23
C TRP A 179 43.89 -48.93 -8.55
N SER A 180 42.96 -49.53 -7.82
CA SER A 180 42.49 -50.89 -8.07
C SER A 180 41.00 -50.98 -7.87
N GLU A 181 40.32 -51.73 -8.73
CA GLU A 181 38.90 -52.02 -8.61
C GLU A 181 38.67 -53.54 -8.63
N THR A 182 37.56 -53.95 -8.03
CA THR A 182 37.20 -55.37 -7.89
C THR A 182 35.90 -55.68 -8.60
N SER A 183 35.72 -56.94 -9.03
CA SER A 183 34.46 -57.38 -9.64
C SER A 183 33.24 -57.28 -8.71
N ALA A 184 33.47 -57.24 -7.39
CA ALA A 184 32.44 -56.96 -6.39
C ALA A 184 31.92 -55.51 -6.46
N ASN A 185 32.78 -54.56 -6.87
CA ASN A 185 32.37 -53.20 -7.15
C ASN A 185 31.82 -53.03 -8.55
N PHE A 186 32.47 -53.65 -9.52
CA PHE A 186 32.23 -53.45 -10.94
C PHE A 186 32.18 -54.79 -11.66
N ASN A 187 30.96 -55.31 -11.85
CA ASN A 187 30.72 -56.64 -12.44
C ASN A 187 31.10 -56.76 -13.92
N ASN A 188 31.57 -55.68 -14.56
CA ASN A 188 32.12 -55.66 -15.91
C ASN A 188 33.62 -56.04 -15.95
N ILE A 189 34.21 -56.40 -14.82
CA ILE A 189 35.49 -57.12 -14.72
C ILE A 189 35.19 -58.63 -14.82
N THR A 190 35.47 -59.23 -15.96
CA THR A 190 35.03 -60.61 -16.27
C THR A 190 36.12 -61.51 -16.80
N SER A 191 37.22 -60.95 -17.33
CA SER A 191 38.35 -61.72 -17.88
C SER A 191 39.65 -60.99 -17.65
N ALA A 192 40.78 -61.69 -17.68
CA ALA A 192 42.10 -61.06 -17.69
C ALA A 192 42.39 -60.47 -19.08
N GLY A 193 42.98 -59.27 -19.13
CA GLY A 193 43.37 -58.59 -20.38
C GLY A 193 42.31 -57.67 -20.98
N GLN A 194 41.29 -57.25 -20.22
CA GLN A 194 40.39 -56.17 -20.62
C GLN A 194 41.09 -54.82 -20.34
N LEU A 195 41.07 -53.90 -21.31
CA LEU A 195 41.35 -52.49 -21.05
C LEU A 195 40.22 -51.90 -20.22
N ALA A 196 40.57 -51.12 -19.19
CA ALA A 196 39.65 -50.47 -18.26
C ALA A 196 39.93 -48.96 -18.17
N PHE A 197 38.93 -48.20 -17.73
CA PHE A 197 39.04 -46.75 -17.50
C PHE A 197 38.10 -46.34 -16.36
N ARG A 198 38.62 -45.67 -15.33
CA ARG A 198 37.80 -45.16 -14.22
C ARG A 198 37.22 -43.78 -14.53
N VAL A 199 36.03 -43.50 -14.02
CA VAL A 199 35.30 -42.24 -14.22
C VAL A 199 34.63 -41.79 -12.91
N GLY A 200 34.23 -40.53 -12.80
CA GLY A 200 33.49 -39.98 -11.65
C GLY A 200 34.33 -39.62 -10.42
N PHE A 201 35.67 -39.72 -10.51
CA PHE A 201 36.58 -39.28 -9.45
C PHE A 201 36.40 -37.76 -9.21
N ASN A 202 36.13 -37.35 -7.96
CA ASN A 202 35.73 -36.00 -7.52
C ASN A 202 34.28 -35.56 -7.77
N SER A 203 33.32 -36.49 -7.95
CA SER A 203 31.90 -36.10 -8.04
C SER A 203 31.33 -35.37 -6.80
N ALA A 204 32.05 -35.39 -5.67
CA ALA A 204 31.73 -34.63 -4.46
C ALA A 204 31.89 -33.10 -4.59
N LEU A 205 32.65 -32.59 -5.57
CA LEU A 205 32.80 -31.13 -5.78
C LEU A 205 31.57 -30.48 -6.42
N TYR A 206 30.65 -31.30 -6.97
CA TYR A 206 29.49 -30.79 -7.72
C TYR A 206 28.31 -30.36 -6.84
N SER A 207 28.32 -30.66 -5.53
CA SER A 207 27.34 -30.13 -4.57
C SER A 207 27.67 -28.71 -4.07
N VAL A 208 28.81 -28.15 -4.46
CA VAL A 208 29.32 -26.86 -3.95
C VAL A 208 28.81 -25.66 -4.76
N TYR A 209 28.39 -25.86 -6.02
CA TYR A 209 27.93 -24.78 -6.89
C TYR A 209 26.40 -24.79 -7.05
N LEU A 210 25.79 -23.60 -6.95
CA LEU A 210 24.40 -23.39 -7.33
C LEU A 210 24.25 -23.50 -8.85
N ARG A 211 23.31 -24.33 -9.31
CA ARG A 211 23.00 -24.39 -10.75
C ARG A 211 22.29 -23.11 -11.17
N ARG A 212 22.75 -22.55 -12.29
CA ARG A 212 22.21 -21.31 -12.90
C ARG A 212 21.12 -21.57 -13.92
N ASP A 213 20.91 -22.82 -14.30
CA ASP A 213 19.91 -23.24 -15.27
C ASP A 213 18.49 -23.37 -14.67
N GLY A 214 18.36 -23.19 -13.35
CA GLY A 214 17.08 -23.26 -12.63
C GLY A 214 16.48 -24.66 -12.56
N THR A 215 17.18 -25.70 -13.03
CA THR A 215 16.64 -27.06 -13.12
C THR A 215 16.58 -27.79 -11.78
N LEU A 216 17.35 -27.33 -10.79
CA LEU A 216 17.43 -27.91 -9.46
C LEU A 216 17.23 -26.83 -8.38
N PRO A 217 16.21 -26.97 -7.51
CA PRO A 217 16.03 -26.06 -6.39
C PRO A 217 17.14 -26.25 -5.34
N MET A 218 17.39 -25.20 -4.54
CA MET A 218 18.24 -25.31 -3.37
C MET A 218 17.59 -26.22 -2.32
N THR A 219 18.35 -27.14 -1.74
CA THR A 219 17.88 -28.00 -0.64
C THR A 219 18.16 -27.41 0.75
N GLY A 220 18.72 -26.20 0.80
CA GLY A 220 19.05 -25.47 2.02
C GLY A 220 19.11 -23.96 1.77
N ASN A 221 19.41 -23.18 2.81
CA ASN A 221 19.42 -21.72 2.73
C ASN A 221 20.67 -21.20 2.00
N LEU A 222 20.51 -20.14 1.19
CA LEU A 222 21.62 -19.37 0.67
C LEU A 222 22.07 -18.35 1.72
N ASN A 223 23.25 -18.55 2.30
CA ASN A 223 23.87 -17.54 3.17
C ASN A 223 24.90 -16.73 2.35
N MET A 224 24.65 -15.44 2.17
CA MET A 224 25.54 -14.54 1.43
C MET A 224 26.63 -13.89 2.30
N GLY A 225 26.69 -14.15 3.61
CA GLY A 225 27.74 -13.61 4.48
C GLY A 225 27.82 -12.08 4.51
N GLY A 226 26.66 -11.40 4.37
CA GLY A 226 26.58 -9.93 4.31
C GLY A 226 26.90 -9.31 2.94
N GLN A 227 27.11 -10.12 1.91
CA GLN A 227 27.34 -9.63 0.55
C GLN A 227 26.03 -9.23 -0.15
N SER A 228 26.12 -8.27 -1.07
CA SER A 228 24.99 -7.75 -1.84
C SER A 228 24.59 -8.67 -3.00
N VAL A 229 23.31 -8.64 -3.39
CA VAL A 229 22.82 -9.12 -4.69
C VAL A 229 22.63 -7.92 -5.61
N TYR A 230 23.37 -7.86 -6.72
CA TYR A 230 23.21 -6.79 -7.71
C TYR A 230 22.40 -7.26 -8.91
N ASN A 231 21.61 -6.35 -9.50
CA ASN A 231 20.84 -6.56 -10.73
C ASN A 231 19.89 -7.77 -10.69
N ALA A 232 19.31 -8.08 -9.53
CA ALA A 232 18.17 -8.99 -9.47
C ALA A 232 16.95 -8.29 -10.11
N GLN A 233 16.41 -8.87 -11.18
CA GLN A 233 15.21 -8.34 -11.82
C GLN A 233 13.98 -8.61 -10.93
N ASP A 234 13.76 -9.87 -10.57
CA ASP A 234 12.63 -10.31 -9.76
C ASP A 234 13.11 -11.11 -8.56
N ILE A 235 12.51 -10.83 -7.40
CA ILE A 235 12.62 -11.66 -6.19
C ILE A 235 11.19 -11.95 -5.72
N THR A 236 10.71 -13.15 -6.02
CA THR A 236 9.40 -13.61 -5.53
C THR A 236 9.61 -14.44 -4.27
N ALA A 237 9.24 -13.89 -3.12
CA ALA A 237 9.29 -14.57 -1.83
C ALA A 237 7.89 -15.02 -1.40
N ALA A 238 7.71 -16.30 -1.10
CA ALA A 238 6.46 -16.82 -0.52
C ALA A 238 6.38 -16.62 1.01
N GLY A 239 7.52 -16.38 1.66
CA GLY A 239 7.63 -16.18 3.10
C GLY A 239 7.89 -14.72 3.48
N THR A 240 8.46 -14.51 4.66
CA THR A 240 8.81 -13.19 5.19
C THR A 240 10.06 -12.63 4.51
N THR A 241 10.00 -11.37 4.10
CA THR A 241 11.18 -10.57 3.73
C THR A 241 11.52 -9.64 4.88
N THR A 242 12.70 -9.79 5.47
CA THR A 242 13.23 -8.87 6.49
C THR A 242 14.28 -7.99 5.84
N THR A 243 14.07 -6.68 5.84
CA THR A 243 15.02 -5.67 5.34
C THR A 243 15.13 -4.52 6.34
N GLY A 244 16.28 -3.85 6.37
CA GLY A 244 16.44 -2.63 7.16
C GLY A 244 15.71 -1.45 6.52
N ILE A 245 15.98 -1.19 5.23
CA ILE A 245 15.34 -0.16 4.43
C ILE A 245 14.73 -0.84 3.20
N LEU A 246 13.47 -0.54 2.90
CA LEU A 246 12.82 -0.90 1.65
C LEU A 246 12.68 0.35 0.79
N GLU A 247 13.55 0.51 -0.19
CA GLU A 247 13.45 1.56 -1.20
C GLU A 247 12.72 0.98 -2.42
N THR A 248 11.53 1.51 -2.73
CA THR A 248 10.73 1.09 -3.88
C THR A 248 9.93 2.26 -4.43
N ASN A 249 9.70 2.27 -5.74
CA ASN A 249 8.83 3.26 -6.38
C ASN A 249 7.36 3.02 -6.04
N THR A 250 6.96 1.76 -5.88
CA THR A 250 5.58 1.36 -5.59
C THR A 250 5.57 0.19 -4.62
N ALA A 251 4.76 0.29 -3.58
CA ALA A 251 4.50 -0.81 -2.65
C ALA A 251 3.00 -1.10 -2.64
N THR A 252 2.62 -2.35 -2.87
CA THR A 252 1.24 -2.83 -2.69
C THR A 252 1.22 -3.81 -1.52
N VAL A 253 0.43 -3.53 -0.49
CA VAL A 253 0.28 -4.38 0.69
C VAL A 253 -1.10 -5.02 0.66
N GLY A 254 -1.16 -6.34 0.53
CA GLY A 254 -2.41 -7.05 0.25
C GLY A 254 -3.41 -7.13 1.42
N ALA A 255 -2.93 -6.96 2.67
CA ALA A 255 -3.78 -7.05 3.86
C ALA A 255 -3.56 -5.85 4.80
N THR A 256 -2.49 -5.87 5.59
CA THR A 256 -2.24 -4.87 6.64
C THR A 256 -0.83 -4.33 6.53
N LEU A 257 -0.70 -3.00 6.50
CA LEU A 257 0.55 -2.30 6.74
C LEU A 257 0.59 -1.85 8.22
N ASN A 258 1.43 -2.49 9.03
CA ASN A 258 1.65 -2.08 10.40
C ASN A 258 2.93 -1.25 10.51
N VAL A 259 2.83 -0.01 10.95
CA VAL A 259 3.97 0.91 11.11
C VAL A 259 4.13 1.24 12.60
N ALA A 260 5.23 0.77 13.20
CA ALA A 260 5.50 1.03 14.63
C ALA A 260 5.95 2.48 14.90
N GLY A 261 6.51 3.14 13.89
CA GLY A 261 7.00 4.51 13.96
C GLY A 261 6.09 5.53 13.27
N VAL A 262 6.66 6.65 12.86
CA VAL A 262 5.97 7.71 12.12
C VAL A 262 5.86 7.34 10.64
N THR A 263 4.69 7.53 10.06
CA THR A 263 4.50 7.53 8.60
C THR A 263 4.51 8.97 8.10
N THR A 264 5.46 9.29 7.21
CA THR A 264 5.50 10.56 6.50
C THR A 264 5.13 10.32 5.04
N LEU A 265 4.10 11.02 4.55
CA LEU A 265 3.68 11.00 3.16
C LEU A 265 4.02 12.35 2.53
N ALA A 266 4.71 12.34 1.39
CA ALA A 266 5.09 13.57 0.69
C ALA A 266 3.94 14.22 -0.11
N SER A 267 2.84 13.49 -0.26
CA SER A 267 1.66 13.90 -1.03
C SER A 267 0.39 13.45 -0.28
N ASP A 268 -0.62 12.98 -0.99
CA ASP A 268 -1.94 12.70 -0.42
C ASP A 268 -2.03 11.31 0.24
N LEU A 269 -2.84 11.23 1.28
CA LEU A 269 -3.37 9.98 1.82
C LEU A 269 -4.79 9.78 1.30
N ASN A 270 -4.99 8.85 0.36
CA ASN A 270 -6.31 8.48 -0.12
C ASN A 270 -6.79 7.22 0.62
N VAL A 271 -7.92 7.31 1.31
CA VAL A 271 -8.53 6.20 2.07
C VAL A 271 -9.90 5.90 1.47
N SER A 272 -10.05 4.74 0.84
CA SER A 272 -11.32 4.31 0.24
C SER A 272 -12.35 3.86 1.29
N GLY A 273 -11.87 3.43 2.46
CA GLY A 273 -12.69 3.03 3.60
C GLY A 273 -12.66 4.06 4.73
N ASN A 274 -12.64 3.56 5.97
CA ASN A 274 -12.63 4.41 7.15
C ASN A 274 -11.20 4.77 7.57
N GLY A 275 -10.95 6.05 7.86
CA GLY A 275 -9.75 6.50 8.57
C GLY A 275 -10.05 6.73 10.05
N GLN A 276 -9.31 6.07 10.95
CA GLN A 276 -9.41 6.30 12.39
C GLN A 276 -8.12 6.92 12.91
N VAL A 277 -8.24 8.06 13.60
CA VAL A 277 -7.13 8.72 14.29
C VAL A 277 -7.45 8.70 15.78
N ASN A 278 -6.68 7.92 16.55
CA ASN A 278 -6.88 7.80 18.01
C ASN A 278 -6.37 9.03 18.77
N GLY A 279 -5.44 9.78 18.18
CA GLY A 279 -4.91 11.03 18.70
C GLY A 279 -5.53 12.25 18.03
N ASN A 280 -4.72 13.28 17.82
CA ASN A 280 -5.16 14.52 17.19
C ASN A 280 -5.06 14.44 15.67
N LEU A 281 -6.10 14.91 14.96
CA LEU A 281 -6.02 15.23 13.54
C LEU A 281 -5.75 16.73 13.39
N ASN A 282 -4.53 17.11 12.99
CA ASN A 282 -4.18 18.50 12.72
C ASN A 282 -4.25 18.78 11.21
N SER A 283 -5.32 19.41 10.75
CA SER A 283 -5.51 19.82 9.35
C SER A 283 -5.27 21.32 9.19
N ASN A 284 -4.32 21.70 8.33
CA ASN A 284 -3.94 23.09 8.08
C ASN A 284 -4.85 23.82 7.07
N LYS A 285 -5.76 23.11 6.41
CA LYS A 285 -6.64 23.67 5.37
C LYS A 285 -8.09 23.37 5.70
N THR A 286 -8.67 22.37 5.03
CA THR A 286 -10.10 22.07 5.11
C THR A 286 -10.29 20.68 5.71
N LEU A 287 -11.25 20.57 6.61
CA LEU A 287 -11.86 19.30 7.01
C LEU A 287 -13.29 19.30 6.46
N SER A 288 -13.61 18.35 5.58
CA SER A 288 -14.93 18.23 4.96
C SER A 288 -15.46 16.81 5.16
N GLY A 289 -16.76 16.70 5.36
CA GLY A 289 -17.48 15.45 5.47
C GLY A 289 -18.98 15.70 5.42
N ALA A 290 -19.75 14.69 5.01
CA ALA A 290 -21.22 14.78 5.01
C ALA A 290 -21.79 15.04 6.43
N THR A 291 -21.07 14.63 7.47
CA THR A 291 -21.39 14.91 8.86
C THR A 291 -20.10 15.07 9.67
N VAL A 292 -20.06 16.07 10.54
CA VAL A 292 -18.97 16.28 11.50
C VAL A 292 -19.60 16.35 12.90
N THR A 293 -19.16 15.46 13.80
CA THR A 293 -19.64 15.43 15.19
C THR A 293 -18.48 15.72 16.14
N SER A 294 -18.54 16.86 16.83
CA SER A 294 -17.66 17.14 17.96
C SER A 294 -18.31 16.65 19.25
N ARG A 295 -17.51 15.98 20.11
CA ARG A 295 -17.97 15.50 21.43
C ARG A 295 -17.73 16.49 22.57
N SER A 296 -17.02 17.58 22.28
CA SER A 296 -16.66 18.62 23.24
C SER A 296 -16.88 19.99 22.59
N GLU A 297 -16.01 20.95 22.87
CA GLU A 297 -16.09 22.31 22.36
C GLU A 297 -15.68 22.41 20.88
N THR A 298 -16.12 23.49 20.23
CA THR A 298 -15.70 23.87 18.88
C THR A 298 -15.34 25.35 18.92
N TYR A 299 -14.09 25.65 18.58
CA TYR A 299 -13.59 27.03 18.52
C TYR A 299 -13.39 27.45 17.07
N THR A 300 -13.99 28.58 16.68
CA THR A 300 -13.85 29.18 15.35
C THR A 300 -13.27 30.58 15.47
N GLN A 301 -12.13 30.86 14.82
CA GLN A 301 -11.55 32.21 14.81
C GLN A 301 -12.42 33.23 14.07
N ASN A 302 -13.22 32.76 13.11
CA ASN A 302 -14.11 33.59 12.30
C ASN A 302 -15.54 33.02 12.39
N TRP A 303 -16.37 33.34 11.40
CA TRP A 303 -17.79 33.02 11.40
C TRP A 303 -18.04 31.51 11.39
N PHE A 304 -18.98 31.06 12.22
CA PHE A 304 -19.66 29.79 12.04
C PHE A 304 -20.72 29.96 10.94
N ARG A 305 -20.53 29.32 9.80
CA ARG A 305 -21.39 29.50 8.62
C ARG A 305 -22.20 28.24 8.33
N THR A 306 -23.52 28.41 8.18
CA THR A 306 -24.40 27.40 7.59
C THR A 306 -24.66 27.75 6.13
N LEU A 307 -24.71 26.75 5.25
CA LEU A 307 -24.80 26.95 3.79
C LEU A 307 -26.23 26.80 3.22
N GLY A 308 -27.18 26.33 4.03
CA GLY A 308 -28.59 26.25 3.66
C GLY A 308 -29.47 26.89 4.74
N ASP A 309 -30.78 26.76 4.57
CA ASP A 309 -31.83 27.39 5.39
C ASP A 309 -31.89 26.89 6.86
N GLY A 310 -31.07 25.88 7.17
CA GLY A 310 -30.83 25.43 8.53
C GLY A 310 -30.03 26.46 9.35
N GLY A 311 -29.44 25.99 10.44
CA GLY A 311 -28.71 26.88 11.35
C GLY A 311 -28.09 26.11 12.51
N ILE A 312 -28.10 26.72 13.69
CA ILE A 312 -27.64 26.09 14.91
C ILE A 312 -28.81 25.36 15.55
N TYR A 313 -28.73 24.04 15.69
CA TYR A 313 -29.78 23.22 16.28
C TYR A 313 -29.33 22.57 17.59
N PHE A 314 -30.14 22.73 18.64
CA PHE A 314 -29.90 22.19 19.97
C PHE A 314 -30.66 20.86 20.15
N GLN A 315 -30.00 19.75 19.80
CA GLN A 315 -30.59 18.42 19.70
C GLN A 315 -31.37 17.97 20.95
N LYS A 316 -30.86 18.25 22.16
CA LYS A 316 -31.44 17.76 23.41
C LYS A 316 -32.87 18.28 23.66
N TYR A 317 -33.14 19.52 23.30
CA TYR A 317 -34.41 20.20 23.64
C TYR A 317 -35.22 20.64 22.42
N GLY A 318 -34.76 20.32 21.20
CA GLY A 318 -35.49 20.60 19.98
C GLY A 318 -35.75 22.09 19.74
N GLY A 319 -34.68 22.88 19.77
CA GLY A 319 -34.69 24.33 19.51
C GLY A 319 -33.45 24.75 18.73
N GLY A 320 -33.27 26.04 18.48
CA GLY A 320 -32.15 26.50 17.67
C GLY A 320 -32.32 27.91 17.13
N TRP A 321 -31.44 28.27 16.22
CA TRP A 321 -31.47 29.50 15.45
C TRP A 321 -31.41 29.14 13.97
N ASN A 322 -32.34 29.64 13.16
CA ASN A 322 -32.35 29.46 11.72
C ASN A 322 -32.88 30.71 11.00
N MET A 323 -32.62 30.82 9.71
CA MET A 323 -33.16 31.87 8.85
C MET A 323 -34.00 31.23 7.76
N GLY A 324 -35.32 31.48 7.77
CA GLY A 324 -36.24 31.04 6.72
C GLY A 324 -36.47 32.09 5.64
N ASP A 325 -35.96 33.30 5.86
CA ASP A 325 -36.00 34.44 4.96
C ASP A 325 -34.70 35.24 5.08
N THR A 326 -34.51 36.24 4.22
CA THR A 326 -33.25 37.00 4.14
C THR A 326 -33.09 38.07 5.23
N ALA A 327 -34.09 38.30 6.07
CA ALA A 327 -34.18 39.44 6.99
C ALA A 327 -34.23 39.06 8.47
N THR A 328 -34.68 37.84 8.83
CA THR A 328 -34.96 37.46 10.21
C THR A 328 -34.21 36.21 10.68
N ILE A 329 -33.65 36.28 11.89
CA ILE A 329 -33.20 35.11 12.65
C ILE A 329 -34.37 34.64 13.51
N ASN A 330 -34.78 33.40 13.33
CA ASN A 330 -35.87 32.77 14.06
C ASN A 330 -35.33 31.90 15.19
N ALA A 331 -35.94 32.02 16.37
CA ALA A 331 -35.82 31.00 17.41
C ALA A 331 -36.61 29.77 16.97
N TYR A 332 -35.90 28.74 16.53
CA TYR A 332 -36.48 27.56 15.89
C TYR A 332 -37.55 26.90 16.79
N GLY A 333 -38.70 26.57 16.19
CA GLY A 333 -39.83 25.99 16.90
C GLY A 333 -40.55 26.97 17.84
N GLY A 334 -40.44 28.28 17.58
CA GLY A 334 -41.10 29.34 18.34
C GLY A 334 -40.63 29.44 19.79
N LYS A 335 -39.36 29.10 20.05
CA LYS A 335 -38.80 29.10 21.41
C LYS A 335 -38.59 30.52 21.92
N ASN A 336 -38.75 30.71 23.23
CA ASN A 336 -38.49 31.99 23.88
C ASN A 336 -36.99 32.30 23.92
N VAL A 337 -36.65 33.58 23.86
CA VAL A 337 -35.28 34.09 24.06
C VAL A 337 -35.21 34.76 25.42
N GLN A 338 -34.41 34.21 26.34
CA GLN A 338 -34.26 34.75 27.69
C GLN A 338 -32.86 35.33 27.88
N THR A 339 -32.79 36.59 28.31
CA THR A 339 -31.55 37.28 28.66
C THR A 339 -31.65 37.81 30.10
N SER A 340 -30.58 37.69 30.88
CA SER A 340 -30.50 38.29 32.22
C SER A 340 -30.11 39.78 32.20
N ALA A 341 -29.50 40.23 31.10
CA ALA A 341 -29.19 41.62 30.82
C ALA A 341 -30.22 42.21 29.83
N GLY A 342 -29.82 43.22 29.05
CA GLY A 342 -30.67 43.86 28.05
C GLY A 342 -30.65 43.19 26.68
N PHE A 343 -31.72 43.42 25.92
CA PHE A 343 -31.77 43.21 24.47
C PHE A 343 -31.61 44.57 23.77
N TYR A 344 -30.55 44.73 22.97
CA TYR A 344 -30.26 45.97 22.24
C TYR A 344 -30.58 45.77 20.76
N GLY A 345 -31.44 46.63 20.22
CA GLY A 345 -31.79 46.62 18.80
C GLY A 345 -32.29 48.00 18.37
N GLY A 346 -32.18 48.30 17.06
CA GLY A 346 -32.64 49.57 16.51
C GLY A 346 -34.16 49.73 16.50
N TYR A 347 -34.90 48.61 16.48
CA TYR A 347 -36.36 48.58 16.51
C TYR A 347 -36.86 47.32 17.21
N ILE A 348 -37.83 47.48 18.11
CA ILE A 348 -38.48 46.37 18.81
C ILE A 348 -39.96 46.39 18.45
N LYS A 349 -40.42 45.32 17.80
CA LYS A 349 -41.83 45.11 17.48
C LYS A 349 -42.32 43.84 18.17
N SER A 350 -43.31 43.99 19.03
CA SER A 350 -44.11 42.88 19.55
C SER A 350 -45.44 42.84 18.79
N THR A 351 -45.86 41.66 18.33
CA THR A 351 -47.22 41.44 17.81
C THR A 351 -48.22 41.16 18.95
N GLY A 352 -47.73 41.05 20.18
CA GLY A 352 -48.52 40.93 21.39
C GLY A 352 -48.13 41.98 22.42
N ASN A 353 -48.11 41.59 23.69
CA ASN A 353 -47.83 42.49 24.80
C ASN A 353 -46.32 42.73 24.96
N ILE A 354 -45.99 43.85 25.61
CA ILE A 354 -44.67 44.09 26.21
C ILE A 354 -44.94 44.26 27.70
N ASP A 355 -44.46 43.32 28.50
CA ASP A 355 -44.56 43.36 29.97
C ASP A 355 -43.22 43.79 30.55
N ALA A 356 -43.23 44.86 31.36
CA ALA A 356 -42.05 45.42 31.98
C ALA A 356 -42.30 45.55 33.49
N ASN A 357 -41.65 44.69 34.28
CA ASN A 357 -41.71 44.76 35.76
C ASN A 357 -41.14 46.08 36.32
N GLY A 358 -40.24 46.74 35.56
CA GLY A 358 -39.62 48.00 35.93
C GLY A 358 -40.31 49.21 35.30
N ARG A 359 -39.52 50.10 34.72
CA ARG A 359 -40.03 51.31 34.05
C ARG A 359 -39.83 51.18 32.54
N VAL A 360 -40.78 51.69 31.76
CA VAL A 360 -40.58 51.99 30.35
C VAL A 360 -40.00 53.42 30.26
N ASN A 361 -38.76 53.54 29.82
CA ASN A 361 -38.10 54.84 29.66
C ASN A 361 -37.94 55.17 28.18
N ALA A 362 -38.54 56.27 27.73
CA ALA A 362 -38.39 56.79 26.38
C ALA A 362 -37.54 58.06 26.41
N GLY A 363 -36.48 58.12 25.59
CA GLY A 363 -35.61 59.30 25.48
C GLY A 363 -36.24 60.48 24.72
N GLU A 364 -37.37 60.24 24.06
CA GLU A 364 -38.11 61.25 23.28
C GLU A 364 -39.59 61.25 23.69
N PHE A 365 -40.43 60.39 23.09
CA PHE A 365 -41.86 60.32 23.37
C PHE A 365 -42.36 58.86 23.44
N ILE A 366 -43.43 58.63 24.21
CA ILE A 366 -44.20 57.38 24.15
C ILE A 366 -45.40 57.59 23.23
N TYR A 367 -45.43 56.89 22.10
CA TYR A 367 -46.59 56.88 21.21
C TYR A 367 -47.60 55.80 21.63
N ILE A 368 -48.72 56.21 22.21
CA ILE A 368 -49.81 55.31 22.61
C ILE A 368 -50.85 55.29 21.50
N ASN A 369 -50.96 54.18 20.78
CA ASN A 369 -51.90 54.05 19.66
C ASN A 369 -53.31 53.56 20.06
N GLY A 370 -53.52 53.25 21.34
CA GLY A 370 -54.84 52.90 21.87
C GLY A 370 -55.78 54.10 21.82
N GLN A 371 -56.65 54.15 20.81
CA GLN A 371 -57.64 55.21 20.65
C GLN A 371 -58.96 54.84 21.33
N ALA A 372 -59.55 55.80 22.04
CA ALA A 372 -60.87 55.68 22.65
C ALA A 372 -61.57 57.04 22.73
N ASN A 373 -62.89 57.02 22.95
CA ASN A 373 -63.65 58.24 23.25
C ASN A 373 -64.00 58.29 24.74
N VAL A 374 -64.15 59.51 25.25
CA VAL A 374 -64.57 59.74 26.64
C VAL A 374 -65.95 59.09 26.87
N GLY A 375 -66.09 58.41 28.02
CA GLY A 375 -67.32 57.72 28.41
C GLY A 375 -67.46 56.30 27.87
N TRP A 376 -66.60 55.86 26.94
CA TRP A 376 -66.58 54.46 26.50
C TRP A 376 -66.08 53.53 27.61
N GLY A 377 -66.57 52.29 27.59
CA GLY A 377 -66.12 51.24 28.51
C GLY A 377 -64.64 50.89 28.31
N CYS A 378 -63.96 50.57 29.40
CA CYS A 378 -62.54 50.20 29.39
C CYS A 378 -62.20 49.18 30.48
N SER A 379 -61.20 48.33 30.21
CA SER A 379 -60.67 47.37 31.19
C SER A 379 -59.26 46.93 30.76
N PRO A 380 -58.33 46.69 31.71
CA PRO A 380 -58.46 46.96 33.15
C PRO A 380 -58.41 48.46 33.47
N ASN A 381 -58.79 48.82 34.70
CA ASN A 381 -58.55 50.17 35.22
C ASN A 381 -57.05 50.50 35.18
N GLY A 382 -56.71 51.75 34.89
CA GLY A 382 -55.33 52.24 34.82
C GLY A 382 -54.72 52.25 33.41
N LEU A 383 -55.40 51.68 32.41
CA LEU A 383 -54.96 51.82 31.01
C LEU A 383 -54.83 53.30 30.61
N GLN A 384 -53.76 53.61 29.89
CA GLN A 384 -53.54 54.89 29.26
C GLN A 384 -53.84 54.76 27.76
N GLY A 385 -54.59 55.71 27.23
CA GLY A 385 -54.98 55.79 25.82
C GLY A 385 -55.00 57.24 25.34
N ARG A 386 -55.55 57.46 24.15
CA ARG A 386 -55.79 58.81 23.64
C ARG A 386 -57.09 58.93 22.86
N THR A 387 -57.59 60.14 22.69
CA THR A 387 -58.65 60.41 21.71
C THR A 387 -58.10 60.35 20.27
N PRO A 388 -58.96 60.26 19.25
CA PRO A 388 -58.51 60.39 17.86
C PRO A 388 -57.67 61.64 17.58
N GLU A 389 -57.98 62.74 18.27
CA GLU A 389 -57.31 64.05 18.19
C GLU A 389 -56.01 64.10 19.01
N GLY A 390 -55.71 63.08 19.82
CA GLY A 390 -54.44 62.96 20.54
C GLY A 390 -54.47 63.37 22.01
N ALA A 391 -55.61 63.71 22.58
CA ALA A 391 -55.72 64.01 24.01
C ALA A 391 -55.57 62.74 24.86
N ILE A 392 -54.79 62.77 25.95
CA ILE A 392 -54.55 61.60 26.79
C ILE A 392 -55.80 61.21 27.59
N LEU A 393 -56.04 59.90 27.67
CA LEU A 393 -57.15 59.29 28.38
C LEU A 393 -56.63 58.30 29.43
N SER A 394 -57.35 58.19 30.55
CA SER A 394 -57.11 57.18 31.58
C SER A 394 -58.38 56.38 31.83
N CYS A 395 -58.26 55.06 31.91
CA CYS A 395 -59.36 54.18 32.27
C CYS A 395 -59.58 54.20 33.78
N VAL A 396 -60.72 54.74 34.24
CA VAL A 396 -61.04 54.89 35.66
C VAL A 396 -62.45 54.40 35.93
N ASN A 397 -62.59 53.42 36.84
CA ASN A 397 -63.87 52.79 37.19
C ASN A 397 -64.62 52.23 35.97
N GLY A 398 -63.89 51.60 35.05
CA GLY A 398 -64.45 50.95 33.88
C GLY A 398 -64.83 51.87 32.72
N VAL A 399 -64.52 53.17 32.80
CA VAL A 399 -64.80 54.15 31.73
C VAL A 399 -63.59 55.03 31.40
N TRP A 400 -63.42 55.36 30.12
CA TRP A 400 -62.40 56.28 29.65
C TRP A 400 -62.71 57.72 30.07
N LYS A 401 -61.76 58.36 30.76
CA LYS A 401 -61.86 59.76 31.19
C LYS A 401 -60.73 60.59 30.59
N SER A 402 -61.01 61.84 30.23
CA SER A 402 -59.98 62.81 29.86
C SER A 402 -59.16 63.18 31.10
N SER A 403 -57.85 63.35 30.92
CA SER A 403 -56.94 63.74 32.03
C SER A 403 -57.11 65.18 32.49
N SER A 404 -57.86 65.98 31.73
CA SER A 404 -57.84 67.43 31.85
C SER A 404 -59.26 67.96 31.77
N ALA A 405 -59.92 68.05 32.94
CA ALA A 405 -60.77 69.19 33.19
C ALA A 405 -59.88 70.44 33.02
N ARG A 406 -59.91 71.08 31.85
CA ARG A 406 -59.15 72.31 31.59
C ARG A 406 -59.89 73.46 32.27
N ILE A 407 -59.18 74.23 33.10
CA ILE A 407 -59.72 75.48 33.64
C ILE A 407 -59.45 76.57 32.62
N GLU A 408 -60.50 77.11 32.00
CA GLU A 408 -60.40 78.36 31.25
C GLU A 408 -60.44 79.54 32.22
N ARG A 409 -59.66 80.57 31.94
CA ARG A 409 -59.56 81.80 32.74
C ARG A 409 -59.79 83.00 31.84
N THR A 410 -60.52 83.99 32.34
CA THR A 410 -60.71 85.27 31.66
C THR A 410 -60.64 86.42 32.65
N GLN A 411 -60.25 87.60 32.16
CA GLN A 411 -60.18 88.83 32.92
C GLN A 411 -61.00 89.90 32.22
N PHE A 412 -61.75 90.67 32.99
CA PHE A 412 -62.54 91.79 32.49
C PHE A 412 -62.54 92.94 33.50
N LEU A 413 -62.84 94.14 33.02
CA LEU A 413 -62.95 95.35 33.82
C LEU A 413 -64.42 95.67 34.06
N VAL A 414 -64.75 96.05 35.29
CA VAL A 414 -66.05 96.64 35.61
C VAL A 414 -65.82 98.11 35.94
N SER A 415 -66.30 98.98 35.05
CA SER A 415 -66.06 100.43 35.10
C SER A 415 -67.25 101.24 35.62
N SER A 416 -68.38 100.60 35.95
CA SER A 416 -69.54 101.25 36.55
C SER A 416 -70.46 100.24 37.25
N GLY A 417 -71.09 100.65 38.36
CA GLY A 417 -72.04 99.85 39.13
C GLY A 417 -72.24 100.40 40.55
N SER A 418 -73.40 100.11 41.16
CA SER A 418 -73.79 100.63 42.49
C SER A 418 -74.32 99.54 43.41
N ASN A 419 -73.74 98.33 43.33
CA ASN A 419 -74.15 97.20 44.16
C ASN A 419 -73.11 96.97 45.27
N TYR A 420 -73.59 96.84 46.51
CA TYR A 420 -72.80 96.38 47.65
C TYR A 420 -72.66 94.84 47.54
N GLY A 421 -71.45 94.35 47.31
CA GLY A 421 -71.15 92.92 47.16
C GLY A 421 -70.28 92.58 45.95
N ASP A 422 -70.25 91.31 45.57
CA ASP A 422 -69.39 90.77 44.51
C ASP A 422 -69.75 91.33 43.11
N ILE A 423 -69.12 92.44 42.76
CA ILE A 423 -69.32 93.15 41.49
C ILE A 423 -68.90 92.30 40.29
N CYS A 424 -67.90 91.43 40.47
CA CYS A 424 -67.41 90.55 39.42
C CYS A 424 -68.43 89.46 39.08
N GLN A 425 -69.07 88.86 40.09
CA GLN A 425 -70.11 87.86 39.92
C GLN A 425 -71.38 88.46 39.32
N SER A 426 -71.75 89.69 39.73
CA SER A 426 -72.87 90.40 39.12
C SER A 426 -72.66 90.62 37.61
N ASN A 427 -71.44 91.00 37.21
CA ASN A 427 -71.08 91.17 35.80
C ASN A 427 -71.06 89.84 35.02
N ILE A 428 -70.58 88.75 35.62
CA ILE A 428 -70.64 87.40 35.03
C ILE A 428 -72.09 86.97 34.78
N ASN A 429 -73.00 87.29 35.71
CA ASN A 429 -74.42 86.96 35.59
C ASN A 429 -75.09 87.77 34.46
N SER A 430 -74.89 89.09 34.43
CA SER A 430 -75.52 89.97 33.44
C SER A 430 -75.06 89.71 32.00
N ASN A 431 -73.81 89.26 31.82
CA ASN A 431 -73.26 88.90 30.51
C ASN A 431 -73.53 87.43 30.11
N GLY A 432 -74.34 86.70 30.87
CA GLY A 432 -74.67 85.29 30.57
C GLY A 432 -73.50 84.32 30.72
N MET A 433 -72.38 84.77 31.28
CA MET A 433 -71.18 83.96 31.47
C MET A 433 -71.39 82.90 32.56
N ALA A 434 -72.19 83.20 33.59
CA ALA A 434 -72.58 82.21 34.62
C ALA A 434 -73.30 81.00 34.00
N ALA A 435 -74.18 81.22 33.02
CA ALA A 435 -74.88 80.15 32.31
C ALA A 435 -73.94 79.30 31.45
N GLN A 436 -72.76 79.83 31.11
CA GLN A 436 -71.68 79.10 30.41
C GLN A 436 -70.66 78.46 31.37
N GLY A 437 -70.96 78.43 32.68
CA GLY A 437 -70.16 77.78 33.71
C GLY A 437 -69.03 78.64 34.30
N TRP A 438 -68.97 79.94 34.00
CA TRP A 438 -67.98 80.85 34.60
C TRP A 438 -68.34 81.25 36.03
N VAL A 439 -67.34 81.26 36.91
CA VAL A 439 -67.44 81.66 38.32
C VAL A 439 -66.37 82.72 38.59
N ALA A 440 -66.71 83.80 39.31
CA ALA A 440 -65.73 84.80 39.72
C ALA A 440 -64.70 84.19 40.68
N SER A 441 -63.41 84.48 40.50
CA SER A 441 -62.31 83.95 41.33
C SER A 441 -61.67 84.99 42.25
N GLY A 442 -62.36 86.11 42.50
CA GLY A 442 -61.93 87.17 43.39
C GLY A 442 -62.71 88.46 43.15
N SER A 443 -63.17 89.07 44.24
CA SER A 443 -64.17 90.14 44.20
C SER A 443 -64.35 90.82 45.55
N ASP A 444 -63.52 91.82 45.84
CA ASP A 444 -63.96 92.91 46.71
C ASP A 444 -63.04 94.12 46.49
N ALA A 445 -63.58 95.12 45.81
CA ALA A 445 -62.96 96.42 45.68
C ALA A 445 -64.09 97.44 45.48
N CYS A 446 -64.70 97.89 46.58
CA CYS A 446 -65.18 99.25 46.59
C CYS A 446 -64.22 100.12 47.39
N THR A 447 -63.92 101.30 46.85
CA THR A 447 -63.36 102.41 47.61
C THR A 447 -64.51 103.06 48.38
N GLU A 448 -64.40 103.12 49.70
CA GLU A 448 -65.41 103.71 50.58
C GLU A 448 -65.36 105.23 50.53
N ASP A 449 -66.17 105.82 49.65
CA ASP A 449 -66.36 107.26 49.58
C ASP A 449 -67.70 107.62 50.26
N GLY A 450 -67.70 107.63 51.59
CA GLY A 450 -68.57 108.47 52.41
C GLY A 450 -70.10 108.32 52.33
N ASN A 451 -70.65 107.29 51.67
CA ASN A 451 -71.97 106.66 51.92
C ASN A 451 -72.51 105.80 50.74
N ASN A 452 -71.74 105.59 49.66
CA ASN A 452 -72.05 104.63 48.59
C ASN A 452 -70.76 103.97 48.07
N CYS A 453 -70.72 102.64 47.94
CA CYS A 453 -69.62 101.93 47.26
C CYS A 453 -69.64 102.28 45.77
N SER A 454 -68.64 103.01 45.29
CA SER A 454 -68.46 103.30 43.86
C SER A 454 -67.39 102.36 43.28
N VAL A 455 -67.70 101.76 42.13
CA VAL A 455 -66.81 100.81 41.43
C VAL A 455 -65.98 101.60 40.43
N ASP A 456 -64.69 101.79 40.70
CA ASP A 456 -63.75 102.40 39.74
C ASP A 456 -62.74 101.33 39.25
N ASN A 457 -62.90 100.93 38.00
CA ASN A 457 -61.94 100.09 37.27
C ASN A 457 -61.53 98.79 38.00
N VAL A 458 -62.50 98.11 38.61
CA VAL A 458 -62.25 96.84 39.29
C VAL A 458 -61.86 95.78 38.27
N ARG A 459 -60.69 95.16 38.47
CA ARG A 459 -60.22 94.02 37.68
C ARG A 459 -60.80 92.74 38.23
N CYS A 460 -61.70 92.15 37.45
CA CYS A 460 -62.35 90.90 37.77
C CYS A 460 -61.71 89.73 37.05
N PHE A 461 -61.67 88.59 37.72
CA PHE A 461 -61.19 87.32 37.17
C PHE A 461 -62.32 86.30 37.25
N ALA A 462 -62.52 85.53 36.18
CA ALA A 462 -63.45 84.42 36.16
C ALA A 462 -62.77 83.15 35.66
N ILE A 463 -63.24 82.02 36.18
CA ILE A 463 -62.77 80.69 35.81
C ILE A 463 -63.95 79.78 35.46
N ARG A 464 -63.76 78.83 34.53
CA ARG A 464 -64.70 77.73 34.30
C ARG A 464 -63.97 76.42 34.04
N ILE A 465 -64.63 75.31 34.35
CA ILE A 465 -64.14 73.98 34.01
C ILE A 465 -64.73 73.57 32.65
N VAL A 466 -63.88 73.16 31.72
CA VAL A 466 -64.26 72.51 30.45
C VAL A 466 -63.62 71.12 30.41
N ASN A 467 -64.44 70.11 30.14
CA ASN A 467 -64.03 68.69 30.16
C ASN A 467 -63.72 68.14 28.78
#